data_AF-A0A552HAL5-F1
#
_entry.id   AF-A0A552HAL5-F1
#
_cell.length_a   1.000
_cell.length_b   1.000
_cell.length_c   1.000
_cell.angle_alpha   90.00
_cell.angle_beta   90.00
_cell.angle_gamma   90.00
#
_symmetry.space_group_name_H-M   'P 1'
#
loop_
_entity.id
_entity.type
_entity.pdbx_description
1 polymer ?
#
loop_
_entity_poly.entity_id
_entity_poly.type
_entity_poly.pdbx_seq_one_letter_code
_entity_poly.pdbx_strand_id
1 'polypeptide(L)'
;MSEVLNLTGFIRDVKYTACLTESLDRVCLEQFDVNESRAYGIIEAQNTEVAYSKWVSPKRTRSYPFARIYNTYNASKILTIIPIIKDEGRDGDLDKLQYSTVSWVNLLNIYIVLGYYENAEKSQKTKQENKHKLTKQKFNN
;
A
#
# COMPACT_ATOMS: atom_id res chain seq x y z
N MET A 1 6.17 56.05 -4.89
CA MET A 1 5.39 54.82 -4.70
C MET A 1 6.30 53.66 -5.05
N SER A 2 6.56 52.74 -4.12
CA SER A 2 7.36 51.55 -4.37
C SER A 2 6.52 50.53 -5.16
N GLU A 3 7.02 50.06 -6.30
CA GLU A 3 6.40 48.97 -7.06
C GLU A 3 6.41 47.67 -6.26
N VAL A 4 5.25 47.02 -6.15
CA VAL A 4 5.12 45.70 -5.56
C VAL A 4 5.25 44.66 -6.67
N LEU A 5 6.34 43.90 -6.65
CA LEU A 5 6.59 42.83 -7.61
C LEU A 5 5.92 41.53 -7.12
N ASN A 6 4.94 41.01 -7.86
CA ASN A 6 4.31 39.72 -7.58
C ASN A 6 4.93 38.64 -8.48
N LEU A 7 5.65 37.70 -7.87
CA LEU A 7 6.21 36.54 -8.56
C LEU A 7 5.31 35.33 -8.32
N THR A 8 4.98 34.60 -9.39
CA THR A 8 4.28 33.31 -9.33
C THR A 8 5.09 32.27 -10.09
N GLY A 9 5.17 31.05 -9.52
CA GLY A 9 5.88 29.93 -10.11
C GLY A 9 5.05 28.65 -9.99
N PHE A 10 5.13 27.79 -11.00
CA PHE A 10 4.46 26.51 -11.05
C PHE A 10 5.50 25.40 -11.25
N ILE A 11 5.53 24.43 -10.34
CA ILE A 11 6.33 23.23 -10.51
C ILE A 11 5.53 22.27 -11.40
N ARG A 12 6.11 21.84 -12.53
CA ARG A 12 5.54 20.86 -13.45
C ARG A 12 6.57 19.77 -13.72
N ASP A 13 6.10 18.58 -14.09
CA ASP A 13 6.93 17.47 -14.56
C ASP A 13 8.05 17.04 -13.59
N VAL A 14 7.75 16.99 -12.29
CA VAL A 14 8.69 16.45 -11.29
C VAL A 14 8.98 15.00 -11.64
N LYS A 15 10.21 14.72 -12.10
CA LYS A 15 10.69 13.38 -12.37
C LYS A 15 11.50 12.90 -11.18
N TYR A 16 11.12 11.76 -10.64
CA TYR A 16 11.84 11.09 -9.57
C TYR A 16 12.30 9.73 -10.05
N THR A 17 13.59 9.46 -9.92
CA THR A 17 14.17 8.14 -10.15
C THR A 17 14.51 7.55 -8.80
N ALA A 18 13.81 6.49 -8.41
CA ALA A 18 14.12 5.76 -7.20
C ALA A 18 15.47 5.04 -7.36
N CYS A 19 16.36 5.25 -6.40
CA CYS A 19 17.63 4.53 -6.28
C CYS A 19 17.47 3.38 -5.27
N LEU A 20 18.35 2.38 -5.34
CA LEU A 20 18.38 1.23 -4.40
C LEU A 20 17.08 0.39 -4.41
N THR A 21 16.41 0.33 -5.56
CA THR A 21 15.20 -0.49 -5.74
C THR A 21 15.55 -1.95 -5.98
N GLU A 22 14.70 -2.84 -5.51
CA GLU A 22 14.80 -4.28 -5.80
C GLU A 22 14.26 -4.63 -7.20
N SER A 23 14.65 -5.79 -7.72
CA SER A 23 14.01 -6.37 -8.91
C SER A 23 12.58 -6.79 -8.59
N LEU A 24 11.63 -6.35 -9.41
CA LEU A 24 10.22 -6.64 -9.22
C LEU A 24 9.82 -7.95 -9.90
N ASP A 25 9.25 -8.87 -9.12
CA ASP A 25 8.61 -10.06 -9.65
C ASP A 25 7.39 -9.69 -10.51
N ARG A 26 7.23 -10.41 -11.62
CA ARG A 26 6.12 -10.23 -12.58
C ARG A 26 5.10 -11.34 -12.40
N VAL A 27 3.81 -10.99 -12.45
CA VAL A 27 2.69 -11.92 -12.35
C VAL A 27 1.60 -11.53 -13.34
N CYS A 28 1.03 -12.53 -14.02
CA CYS A 28 -0.07 -12.34 -14.96
C CYS A 28 -1.34 -11.92 -14.20
N LEU A 29 -2.12 -10.98 -14.73
CA LEU A 29 -3.34 -10.50 -14.09
C LEU A 29 -4.32 -11.63 -13.75
N GLU A 30 -4.46 -12.61 -14.64
CA GLU A 30 -5.34 -13.79 -14.48
C GLU A 30 -4.89 -14.71 -13.34
N GLN A 31 -3.63 -14.60 -12.90
CA GLN A 31 -3.03 -15.39 -11.83
C GLN A 31 -2.77 -14.56 -10.57
N PHE A 32 -3.10 -13.27 -10.59
CA PHE A 32 -2.84 -12.38 -9.47
C PHE A 32 -3.79 -12.69 -8.31
N ASP A 33 -3.22 -13.10 -7.18
CA ASP A 33 -3.91 -13.20 -5.90
C ASP A 33 -3.22 -12.30 -4.87
N VAL A 34 -3.93 -11.30 -4.35
CA VAL A 34 -3.38 -10.35 -3.37
C VAL A 34 -2.97 -11.02 -2.07
N ASN A 35 -3.51 -12.19 -1.72
CA ASN A 35 -3.14 -12.92 -0.51
C ASN A 35 -1.83 -13.68 -0.70
N GLU A 36 -1.65 -14.33 -1.83
CA GLU A 36 -0.52 -15.23 -2.11
C GLU A 36 0.67 -14.53 -2.79
N SER A 37 0.42 -13.43 -3.51
CA SER A 37 1.48 -12.67 -4.21
C SER A 37 2.47 -12.00 -3.25
N ARG A 38 3.61 -11.53 -3.75
CA ARG A 38 4.57 -10.76 -2.94
C ARG A 38 3.98 -9.43 -2.44
N ALA A 39 4.70 -8.78 -1.53
CA ALA A 39 4.26 -7.51 -0.95
C ALA A 39 4.29 -6.35 -1.97
N TYR A 40 5.02 -6.51 -3.07
CA TYR A 40 5.08 -5.62 -4.23
C TYR A 40 5.56 -6.42 -5.44
N GLY A 41 5.32 -5.90 -6.63
CA GLY A 41 5.73 -6.49 -7.90
C GLY A 41 5.11 -5.76 -9.08
N ILE A 42 5.08 -6.43 -10.23
CA ILE A 42 4.43 -5.95 -11.46
C ILE A 42 3.30 -6.91 -11.82
N ILE A 43 2.10 -6.38 -12.03
CA ILE A 43 0.99 -7.11 -12.63
C ILE A 43 1.01 -6.84 -14.14
N GLU A 44 1.12 -7.90 -14.92
CA GLU A 44 1.12 -7.87 -16.37
C GLU A 44 -0.28 -8.21 -16.90
N ALA A 45 -0.79 -7.34 -17.76
CA ALA A 45 -1.99 -7.57 -18.56
C ALA A 45 -1.59 -7.53 -20.05
N GLN A 46 -2.48 -7.98 -20.93
CA GLN A 46 -2.20 -8.20 -22.36
C GLN A 46 -1.39 -7.08 -23.04
N ASN A 47 -1.71 -5.82 -22.78
CA ASN A 47 -1.08 -4.65 -23.42
C ASN A 47 -0.57 -3.60 -22.42
N THR A 48 -0.53 -3.90 -21.13
CA THR A 48 -0.12 -2.93 -20.11
C THR A 48 0.43 -3.65 -18.89
N GLU A 49 1.27 -2.96 -18.14
CA GLU A 49 1.70 -3.39 -16.82
C GLU A 49 1.37 -2.31 -15.78
N VAL A 50 1.26 -2.74 -14.53
CA VAL A 50 1.14 -1.84 -13.39
C VAL A 50 1.97 -2.39 -12.24
N ALA A 51 2.82 -1.54 -11.65
CA ALA A 51 3.50 -1.91 -10.43
C ALA A 51 2.54 -1.79 -9.25
N TYR A 52 2.55 -2.78 -8.37
CA TYR A 52 1.67 -2.81 -7.20
C TYR A 52 2.48 -2.94 -5.92
N SER A 53 1.91 -2.44 -4.84
CA SER A 53 2.31 -2.77 -3.47
C SER A 53 1.07 -3.09 -2.64
N LYS A 54 1.20 -3.95 -1.63
CA LYS A 54 0.10 -4.27 -0.71
C LYS A 54 0.47 -4.00 0.74
N TRP A 55 -0.50 -3.52 1.51
CA TRP A 55 -0.36 -3.18 2.91
C TRP A 55 -0.99 -4.28 3.78
N VAL A 56 -0.34 -4.60 4.90
CA VAL A 56 -0.85 -5.61 5.87
C VAL A 56 -1.80 -4.98 6.89
N SER A 57 -1.78 -3.65 7.03
CA SER A 57 -2.62 -2.87 7.94
C SER A 57 -2.71 -1.46 7.35
N PRO A 58 -3.80 -0.70 7.60
CA PRO A 58 -3.83 0.73 7.26
C PRO A 58 -2.82 1.57 8.07
N LYS A 59 -2.22 1.00 9.12
CA LYS A 59 -1.25 1.68 9.99
C LYS A 59 0.15 1.76 9.35
N ARG A 60 0.72 2.97 9.33
CA ARG A 60 2.00 3.29 8.67
C ARG A 60 3.26 2.82 9.40
N THR A 61 3.18 2.37 10.65
CA THR A 61 4.35 2.24 11.53
C THR A 61 4.80 0.81 11.83
N ARG A 62 3.97 -0.22 11.57
CA ARG A 62 4.28 -1.59 12.00
C ARG A 62 5.02 -2.41 10.93
N SER A 63 4.64 -2.25 9.67
CA SER A 63 5.37 -2.78 8.53
C SER A 63 5.48 -1.66 7.50
N TYR A 64 6.48 -0.80 7.71
CA TYR A 64 6.62 0.52 7.06
C TYR A 64 6.26 0.44 5.57
N PRO A 65 5.07 0.90 5.18
CA PRO A 65 4.51 0.52 3.89
C PRO A 65 5.13 1.32 2.73
N PHE A 66 5.67 2.50 3.02
CA PHE A 66 6.31 3.33 1.99
C PHE A 66 7.58 2.71 1.42
N ALA A 67 8.29 1.86 2.17
CA ALA A 67 9.41 1.11 1.61
C ALA A 67 9.00 0.29 0.39
N ARG A 68 7.81 -0.34 0.43
CA ARG A 68 7.27 -1.13 -0.69
C ARG A 68 6.89 -0.26 -1.88
N ILE A 69 6.33 0.91 -1.61
CA ILE A 69 5.98 1.90 -2.63
C ILE A 69 7.23 2.41 -3.34
N TYR A 70 8.32 2.69 -2.63
CA TYR A 70 9.57 3.17 -3.24
C TYR A 70 10.18 2.15 -4.20
N ASN A 71 10.10 0.85 -3.89
CA ASN A 71 10.53 -0.22 -4.81
C ASN A 71 9.77 -0.19 -6.15
N THR A 72 8.52 0.28 -6.15
CA THR A 72 7.68 0.35 -7.36
C THR A 72 7.77 1.68 -8.11
N TYR A 73 8.47 2.69 -7.57
CA TYR A 73 8.32 4.08 -8.01
C TYR A 73 8.90 4.38 -9.41
N ASN A 74 9.76 3.50 -9.92
CA ASN A 74 10.33 3.62 -11.27
C ASN A 74 9.36 3.12 -12.37
N ALA A 75 8.22 2.54 -12.01
CA ALA A 75 7.21 2.10 -12.98
C ALA A 75 6.36 3.26 -13.50
N SER A 76 5.83 3.11 -14.72
CA SER A 76 5.00 4.15 -15.36
C SER A 76 3.63 4.33 -14.70
N LYS A 77 3.05 3.23 -14.19
CA LYS A 77 1.79 3.20 -13.44
C LYS A 77 2.01 2.43 -12.15
N ILE A 78 1.58 3.02 -11.04
CA ILE A 78 1.78 2.47 -9.71
C ILE A 78 0.46 2.49 -8.96
N LEU A 79 0.10 1.36 -8.34
CA LEU A 79 -1.01 1.26 -7.41
C LEU A 79 -0.58 0.70 -6.06
N THR A 80 -1.37 0.97 -5.03
CA THR A 80 -1.19 0.37 -3.72
C THR A 80 -2.51 -0.12 -3.16
N ILE A 81 -2.51 -1.35 -2.66
CA ILE A 81 -3.68 -2.02 -2.09
C ILE A 81 -3.64 -1.82 -0.58
N ILE A 82 -4.63 -1.11 -0.03
CA ILE A 82 -4.68 -0.75 1.38
C ILE A 82 -5.97 -1.29 2.01
N PRO A 83 -5.88 -2.08 3.11
CA PRO A 83 -7.06 -2.48 3.84
C PRO A 83 -7.69 -1.26 4.52
N ILE A 84 -9.00 -1.06 4.35
CA ILE A 84 -9.72 0.06 5.00
C ILE A 84 -9.67 -0.08 6.52
N ILE A 85 -9.84 -1.32 7.01
CA ILE A 85 -9.81 -1.68 8.41
C ILE A 85 -8.99 -2.95 8.57
N LYS A 86 -8.21 -3.03 9.65
CA LYS A 86 -7.66 -4.29 10.14
C LYS A 86 -8.07 -4.48 11.60
N ASP A 87 -8.89 -5.49 11.83
CA ASP A 87 -9.30 -5.92 13.15
C ASP A 87 -8.40 -7.08 13.61
N GLU A 88 -7.68 -6.89 14.71
CA GLU A 88 -6.90 -7.94 15.37
C GLU A 88 -7.66 -8.63 16.51
N GLY A 89 -8.99 -8.50 16.57
CA GLY A 89 -9.86 -9.11 17.56
C GLY A 89 -9.99 -8.29 18.85
N ARG A 90 -10.82 -8.78 19.78
CA ARG A 90 -11.17 -8.07 21.03
C ARG A 90 -9.96 -7.63 21.86
N ASP A 91 -8.91 -8.45 21.88
CA ASP A 91 -7.66 -8.17 22.63
C ASP A 91 -6.54 -7.64 21.71
N GLY A 92 -6.90 -7.13 20.53
CA GLY A 92 -6.02 -6.60 19.51
C GLY A 92 -6.27 -5.13 19.18
N ASP A 93 -5.54 -4.64 18.19
CA ASP A 93 -5.74 -3.30 17.65
C ASP A 93 -6.85 -3.29 16.59
N LEU A 94 -7.64 -2.21 16.56
CA LEU A 94 -8.55 -1.89 15.46
C LEU A 94 -7.94 -0.75 14.63
N ASP A 95 -7.09 -1.11 13.67
CA ASP A 95 -6.46 -0.13 12.80
C ASP A 95 -7.44 0.30 11.70
N LYS A 96 -7.54 1.61 11.46
CA LYS A 96 -8.41 2.19 10.41
C LYS A 96 -7.61 3.08 9.47
N LEU A 97 -7.98 3.10 8.20
CA LEU A 97 -7.39 3.98 7.20
C LEU A 97 -7.71 5.44 7.55
N GLN A 98 -6.65 6.25 7.66
CA GLN A 98 -6.77 7.67 7.92
C GLN A 98 -6.77 8.45 6.60
N TYR A 99 -7.56 9.53 6.54
CA TYR A 99 -7.59 10.44 5.38
C TYR A 99 -6.22 11.01 5.02
N SER A 100 -5.36 11.24 6.02
CA SER A 100 -3.99 11.70 5.80
C SER A 100 -3.16 10.72 4.97
N THR A 101 -3.38 9.40 5.14
CA THR A 101 -2.73 8.38 4.32
C THR A 101 -3.19 8.48 2.86
N VAL A 102 -4.49 8.59 2.63
CA VAL A 102 -5.06 8.75 1.27
C VAL A 102 -4.50 10.00 0.59
N SER A 103 -4.48 11.13 1.30
CA SER A 103 -3.93 12.39 0.80
C SER A 103 -2.45 12.27 0.41
N TRP A 104 -1.66 11.55 1.20
CA TRP A 104 -0.23 11.40 0.96
C TRP A 104 0.08 10.48 -0.23
N VAL A 105 -0.64 9.37 -0.36
CA VAL A 105 -0.48 8.46 -1.51
C VAL A 105 -0.93 9.13 -2.81
N ASN A 106 -2.00 9.94 -2.75
CA ASN A 106 -2.44 10.74 -3.89
C ASN A 106 -1.41 11.80 -4.30
N LEU A 107 -0.76 12.46 -3.33
CA LEU A 107 0.33 13.42 -3.59
C LEU A 107 1.51 12.76 -4.33
N LEU A 108 1.76 11.48 -4.07
CA LEU A 108 2.79 10.68 -4.76
C LEU A 108 2.34 10.16 -6.13
N ASN A 109 1.15 10.56 -6.61
CA ASN A 109 0.57 10.13 -7.88
C ASN A 109 0.43 8.61 -7.99
N ILE A 110 0.04 7.95 -6.89
CA ILE A 110 -0.16 6.50 -6.80
C ILE A 110 -1.65 6.22 -6.67
N TYR A 111 -2.15 5.27 -7.47
CA TYR A 111 -3.54 4.83 -7.38
C TYR A 111 -3.77 4.01 -6.10
N ILE A 112 -4.91 4.21 -5.44
CA ILE A 112 -5.27 3.47 -4.23
C ILE A 112 -6.37 2.48 -4.57
N VAL A 113 -6.12 1.20 -4.29
CA VAL A 113 -7.14 0.15 -4.28
C VAL A 113 -7.51 -0.12 -2.83
N LEU A 114 -8.77 0.12 -2.49
CA LEU A 114 -9.28 -0.15 -1.15
C LEU A 114 -9.68 -1.61 -1.05
N GLY A 115 -9.02 -2.35 -0.17
CA GLY A 115 -9.33 -3.74 0.14
C GLY A 115 -10.01 -3.87 1.50
N TYR A 116 -10.64 -5.02 1.73
CA TYR A 116 -11.12 -5.42 3.06
C TYR A 116 -10.76 -6.88 3.33
N TYR A 117 -10.56 -7.19 4.60
CA TYR A 117 -10.33 -8.56 5.03
C TYR A 117 -11.66 -9.29 5.17
N GLU A 118 -11.76 -10.48 4.58
CA GLU A 118 -12.95 -11.35 4.66
C GLU A 118 -12.74 -12.47 5.67
N ASN A 119 -11.52 -12.99 5.76
CA ASN A 119 -11.19 -14.15 6.59
C ASN A 119 -10.06 -13.82 7.57
N ALA A 120 -10.08 -14.46 8.75
CA ALA A 120 -9.03 -14.37 9.75
C ALA A 120 -9.01 -15.62 10.64
N GLU A 121 -7.88 -15.90 11.27
CA GLU A 121 -7.70 -17.02 12.21
C GLU A 121 -7.48 -16.51 13.64
N LYS A 122 -7.93 -17.26 14.65
CA LYS A 122 -7.55 -16.98 16.05
C LYS A 122 -6.04 -17.22 16.23
N SER A 123 -5.36 -16.30 16.89
CA SER A 123 -3.93 -16.43 17.18
C SER A 123 -3.67 -17.60 18.13
N GLN A 124 -2.83 -18.54 17.70
CA GLN A 124 -2.35 -19.68 18.49
C GLN A 124 -0.93 -19.48 19.05
N LYS A 125 -0.40 -18.25 19.04
CA LYS A 125 0.92 -17.98 19.62
C LYS A 125 0.88 -18.26 21.12
N THR A 126 1.90 -18.93 21.67
CA THR A 126 1.95 -19.35 23.09
C THR A 126 1.63 -18.23 24.08
N LYS A 127 2.06 -16.99 23.81
CA LYS A 127 1.76 -15.81 24.66
C LYS A 127 0.37 -15.19 24.46
N GLN A 128 -0.44 -15.76 23.58
CA GLN A 128 -1.72 -15.22 23.10
C GLN A 128 -2.84 -16.29 23.07
N GLU A 129 -2.59 -17.53 23.49
CA GLU A 129 -3.58 -18.62 23.46
C GLU A 129 -4.88 -18.26 24.20
N ASN A 130 -4.73 -17.60 25.36
CA ASN A 130 -5.83 -17.12 26.19
C ASN A 130 -6.41 -15.76 25.73
N LYS A 131 -5.91 -15.18 24.64
CA LYS A 131 -6.40 -13.90 24.08
C LYS A 131 -7.34 -14.15 22.91
N HIS A 132 -8.33 -13.30 22.76
CA HIS A 132 -9.23 -13.21 21.61
C HIS A 132 -8.59 -12.35 20.52
N LYS A 133 -7.35 -12.68 20.14
CA LYS A 133 -6.60 -11.99 19.10
C LYS A 133 -6.71 -12.72 17.76
N LEU A 134 -6.90 -12.01 16.67
CA LEU A 134 -6.96 -12.50 15.30
C LEU A 134 -5.64 -12.27 14.54
N THR A 135 -5.30 -13.18 13.65
CA THR A 135 -4.10 -13.18 12.81
C THR A 135 -4.40 -13.75 11.42
N LYS A 136 -3.42 -13.68 10.51
CA LYS A 136 -3.52 -14.23 9.13
C LYS A 136 -4.77 -13.75 8.40
N GLN A 137 -5.07 -12.47 8.52
CA GLN A 137 -6.18 -11.85 7.80
C GLN A 137 -5.96 -11.99 6.28
N LYS A 138 -6.98 -12.45 5.55
CA LYS A 138 -6.98 -12.57 4.08
C LYS A 138 -7.97 -11.62 3.46
N PHE A 139 -7.53 -10.89 2.45
CA PHE A 139 -8.36 -10.00 1.65
C PHE A 139 -9.41 -10.82 0.90
N ASN A 140 -10.57 -10.19 0.66
CA ASN A 140 -11.45 -10.60 -0.42
C ASN A 140 -10.71 -10.31 -1.74
N ASN A 141 -10.32 -11.37 -2.46
CA ASN A 141 -9.54 -11.30 -3.70
C ASN A 141 -10.46 -11.41 -4.92
#